data_AF-A0A4S2JD91-F1
#
_entry.id   AF-A0A4S2JD91-F1
#
_cell.length_a   1.000
_cell.length_b   1.000
_cell.length_c   1.000
_cell.angle_alpha   90.00
_cell.angle_beta   90.00
_cell.angle_gamma   90.00
#
_symmetry.space_group_name_H-M   'P 1'
#
loop_
_entity.id
_entity.type
_entity.pdbx_description
1 polymer ?
#
loop_
_entity_poly.entity_id
_entity_poly.type
_entity_poly.pdbx_seq_one_letter_code
_entity_poly.pdbx_strand_id
1 'polypeptide(L)'
;MSDIEKKDEQVIEEVQFTLDDCSPELRKIIEVEEVPAELHDMLINVYKVSEPTTLEAWNALPKSAQNVLDNFEQFHALVALSQTYSGVDFLGEMQETEFPEDMGAEEQANYKATMLDKVLHNCVKDLAKQLKKARQNPPMKREFQEIFKK
;
A
#
# COMPACT_ATOMS: atom_id res chain seq x y z
N MET A 1 -20.75 5.19 -48.12
CA MET A 1 -20.76 4.10 -47.14
C MET A 1 -19.35 3.56 -47.05
N SER A 2 -18.64 3.94 -46.00
CA SER A 2 -17.52 3.24 -45.36
C SER A 2 -16.74 4.28 -44.57
N ASP A 3 -17.36 4.73 -43.48
CA ASP A 3 -16.67 5.46 -42.42
C ASP A 3 -15.74 4.46 -41.72
N ILE A 4 -14.45 4.63 -41.95
CA ILE A 4 -13.40 3.90 -41.24
C ILE A 4 -13.25 4.56 -39.88
N GLU A 5 -13.80 3.89 -38.86
CA GLU A 5 -13.61 4.22 -37.45
C GLU A 5 -12.10 4.26 -37.14
N LYS A 6 -11.59 5.47 -36.89
CA LYS A 6 -10.28 5.65 -36.27
C LYS A 6 -10.43 5.26 -34.79
N LYS A 7 -9.85 4.12 -34.40
CA LYS A 7 -9.58 3.81 -33.00
C LYS A 7 -8.63 4.87 -32.44
N ASP A 8 -9.10 5.66 -31.49
CA ASP A 8 -8.26 6.46 -30.61
C ASP A 8 -7.36 5.50 -29.81
N GLU A 9 -6.09 5.42 -30.18
CA GLU A 9 -5.04 4.93 -29.29
C GLU A 9 -4.90 5.96 -28.16
N GLN A 10 -5.57 5.69 -27.03
CA GLN A 10 -5.27 6.39 -25.79
C GLN A 10 -3.85 6.02 -25.38
N VAL A 11 -2.92 6.93 -25.66
CA VAL A 11 -1.59 6.94 -25.03
C VAL A 11 -1.83 7.14 -23.53
N ILE A 12 -1.73 6.06 -22.76
CA ILE A 12 -1.63 6.14 -21.31
C ILE A 12 -0.25 6.73 -21.05
N GLU A 13 -0.16 8.02 -20.75
CA GLU A 13 1.07 8.57 -20.16
C GLU A 13 1.29 7.85 -18.83
N GLU A 14 2.32 7.02 -18.76
CA GLU A 14 2.81 6.46 -17.50
C GLU A 14 3.28 7.63 -16.64
N VAL A 15 2.42 8.06 -15.72
CA VAL A 15 2.76 9.09 -14.74
C VAL A 15 3.81 8.50 -13.80
N GLN A 16 5.07 8.84 -14.03
CA GLN A 16 6.16 8.43 -13.16
C GLN A 16 6.20 9.36 -11.93
N PHE A 17 5.91 8.80 -10.76
CA PHE A 17 5.96 9.52 -9.49
C PHE A 17 7.35 9.44 -8.87
N THR A 18 7.74 10.50 -8.17
CA THR A 18 9.00 10.60 -7.42
C THR A 18 8.74 10.82 -5.93
N LEU A 19 9.77 10.68 -5.10
CA LEU A 19 9.65 10.95 -3.66
C LEU A 19 9.25 12.40 -3.33
N ASP A 20 9.53 13.34 -4.23
CA ASP A 20 9.13 14.74 -4.08
C ASP A 20 7.63 14.94 -4.26
N ASP A 21 6.95 14.02 -4.95
CA ASP A 21 5.50 13.99 -5.10
C ASP A 21 4.80 13.41 -3.86
N CYS A 22 5.56 12.91 -2.87
CA CYS A 22 5.05 12.26 -1.68
C CYS A 22 5.16 13.13 -0.42
N SER A 23 4.36 12.77 0.59
CA SER A 23 4.34 13.46 1.87
C SER A 23 5.71 13.39 2.58
N PRO A 24 6.05 14.40 3.41
CA PRO A 24 7.22 14.33 4.29
C PRO A 24 7.22 13.08 5.18
N GLU A 25 6.04 12.60 5.57
CA GLU A 25 5.84 11.41 6.39
C GLU A 25 6.33 10.13 5.68
N LEU A 26 6.05 9.98 4.38
CA LEU A 26 6.60 8.86 3.60
C LEU A 26 8.12 8.94 3.47
N ARG A 27 8.69 10.13 3.28
CA ARG A 27 10.15 10.28 3.23
C ARG A 27 10.80 9.92 4.57
N LYS A 28 10.17 10.31 5.68
CA LYS A 28 10.64 9.97 7.03
C LYS A 28 10.62 8.46 7.27
N ILE A 29 9.56 7.75 6.85
CA ILE A 29 9.48 6.31 7.08
C ILE A 29 10.53 5.55 6.25
N ILE A 30 10.82 6.00 5.03
CA ILE A 30 11.88 5.43 4.19
C ILE A 30 13.25 5.54 4.87
N GLU A 31 13.53 6.70 5.48
CA GLU A 31 14.77 6.94 6.21
C GLU A 31 14.88 6.09 7.49
N VAL A 32 13.81 6.06 8.30
CA VAL A 32 13.80 5.39 9.61
C VAL A 32 13.84 3.87 9.48
N GLU A 33 13.09 3.32 8.53
CA GLU A 33 13.01 1.87 8.30
C GLU A 33 14.10 1.38 7.33
N GLU A 34 15.04 2.27 6.94
CA GLU A 34 16.13 1.99 6.00
C GLU A 34 15.66 1.24 4.74
N VAL A 35 14.55 1.70 4.16
CA VAL A 35 13.88 0.99 3.06
C VAL A 35 14.82 0.88 1.86
N PRO A 36 15.04 -0.34 1.31
CA PRO A 36 15.93 -0.53 0.17
C PRO A 36 15.53 0.33 -1.03
N ALA A 37 16.53 0.96 -1.68
CA ALA A 37 16.29 1.85 -2.82
C ALA A 37 15.54 1.16 -3.98
N GLU A 38 15.75 -0.15 -4.16
CA GLU A 38 15.03 -0.98 -5.14
C GLU A 38 13.52 -1.07 -4.90
N LEU A 39 13.06 -0.82 -3.67
CA LEU A 39 11.64 -0.81 -3.31
C LEU A 39 11.02 0.58 -3.36
N HIS A 40 11.79 1.65 -3.57
CA HIS A 40 11.27 3.02 -3.52
C HIS A 40 10.20 3.27 -4.58
N ASP A 41 10.45 2.86 -5.82
CA ASP A 41 9.49 3.04 -6.92
C ASP A 41 8.19 2.28 -6.65
N MET A 42 8.27 1.05 -6.13
CA MET A 42 7.10 0.27 -5.74
C MET A 42 6.34 0.95 -4.59
N LEU A 43 7.06 1.39 -3.55
CA LEU A 43 6.47 2.08 -2.41
C LEU A 43 5.73 3.35 -2.81
N ILE A 44 6.31 4.17 -3.69
CA ILE A 44 5.68 5.39 -4.20
C ILE A 44 4.38 5.05 -4.94
N ASN A 45 4.42 4.06 -5.83
CA ASN A 45 3.23 3.63 -6.58
C ASN A 45 2.14 3.08 -5.66
N VAL A 46 2.52 2.20 -4.70
CA VAL A 46 1.60 1.68 -3.69
C VAL A 46 1.02 2.82 -2.85
N TYR A 47 1.83 3.77 -2.42
CA TYR A 47 1.38 4.95 -1.68
C TYR A 47 0.32 5.73 -2.47
N LYS A 48 0.57 6.03 -3.75
CA LYS A 48 -0.40 6.77 -4.59
C LYS A 48 -1.71 5.99 -4.82
N VAL A 49 -1.62 4.69 -5.13
CA VAL A 49 -2.80 3.87 -5.45
C VAL A 49 -3.62 3.54 -4.19
N SER A 50 -2.98 3.37 -3.04
CA SER A 50 -3.65 2.96 -1.79
C SER A 50 -4.38 4.11 -1.07
N GLU A 51 -4.15 5.37 -1.44
CA GLU A 51 -4.68 6.55 -0.75
C GLU A 51 -6.21 6.48 -0.52
N PRO A 52 -7.05 6.19 -1.54
CA PRO A 52 -8.51 6.23 -1.34
C PRO A 52 -8.98 5.20 -0.31
N THR A 53 -8.45 3.98 -0.40
CA THR A 53 -8.80 2.89 0.53
C THR A 53 -8.28 3.15 1.94
N THR A 54 -7.12 3.79 2.04
CA THR A 54 -6.50 4.15 3.31
C THR A 54 -7.25 5.29 3.99
N LEU A 55 -7.69 6.28 3.21
CA LEU A 55 -8.50 7.40 3.69
C LEU A 55 -9.87 6.94 4.20
N GLU A 56 -10.52 6.02 3.49
CA GLU A 56 -11.77 5.41 3.96
C GLU A 56 -11.56 4.71 5.31
N ALA A 57 -10.52 3.87 5.42
CA ALA A 57 -10.20 3.17 6.65
C ALA A 57 -9.87 4.14 7.81
N TRP A 58 -9.13 5.21 7.53
CA TRP A 58 -8.80 6.26 8.49
C TRP A 58 -10.06 6.98 9.00
N ASN A 59 -10.96 7.36 8.09
CA ASN A 59 -12.21 8.04 8.43
C ASN A 59 -13.16 7.14 9.22
N ALA A 60 -13.08 5.81 9.03
CA ALA A 60 -13.82 4.84 9.82
C ALA A 60 -13.23 4.58 11.22
N LEU A 61 -12.03 5.08 11.53
CA LEU A 61 -11.44 4.94 12.86
C LEU A 61 -12.12 5.88 13.87
N PRO A 62 -12.32 5.44 15.13
CA PRO A 62 -12.74 6.35 16.19
C PRO A 62 -11.65 7.40 16.41
N LYS A 63 -12.04 8.64 16.77
CA LYS A 63 -11.10 9.75 16.94
C LYS A 63 -9.96 9.43 17.93
N SER A 64 -10.23 8.64 18.96
CA SER A 64 -9.21 8.19 19.92
C SER A 64 -8.13 7.28 19.31
N ALA A 65 -8.45 6.51 18.27
CA ALA A 65 -7.46 5.71 17.53
C ALA A 65 -6.70 6.58 16.52
N GLN A 66 -7.38 7.54 15.86
CA GLN A 66 -6.71 8.51 14.99
C GLN A 66 -5.64 9.29 15.77
N ASN A 67 -5.94 9.74 16.99
CA ASN A 67 -5.01 10.49 17.86
C ASN A 67 -3.80 9.68 18.39
N VAL A 68 -3.61 8.44 17.92
CA VAL A 68 -2.33 7.73 18.10
C VAL A 68 -1.25 8.36 17.22
N LEU A 69 -1.62 8.76 16.00
CA LEU A 69 -0.81 9.46 15.03
C LEU A 69 -1.21 10.94 14.97
N ASP A 70 -0.37 11.79 14.37
CA ASP A 70 -0.63 13.23 14.28
C ASP A 70 -1.57 13.58 13.12
N ASN A 71 -1.48 12.85 12.01
CA ASN A 71 -2.24 13.14 10.80
C ASN A 71 -2.52 11.87 9.97
N PHE A 72 -3.30 12.04 8.90
CA PHE A 72 -3.61 10.97 7.95
C PHE A 72 -2.35 10.48 7.20
N GLU A 73 -1.45 11.38 6.84
CA GLU A 73 -0.24 11.04 6.07
C GLU A 73 0.67 10.04 6.79
N GLN A 74 0.79 10.14 8.11
CA GLN A 74 1.51 9.15 8.93
C GLN A 74 0.87 7.76 8.82
N PHE A 75 -0.46 7.70 8.88
CA PHE A 75 -1.18 6.43 8.73
C PHE A 75 -1.00 5.86 7.32
N HIS A 76 -1.12 6.71 6.31
CA HIS A 76 -1.00 6.33 4.92
C HIS A 76 0.42 5.85 4.56
N ALA A 77 1.46 6.53 5.03
CA ALA A 77 2.84 6.09 4.89
C ALA A 77 3.08 4.70 5.49
N LEU A 78 2.55 4.44 6.70
CA LEU A 78 2.64 3.12 7.35
C LEU A 78 1.89 2.03 6.55
N VAL A 79 0.68 2.33 6.05
CA VAL A 79 -0.08 1.38 5.21
C VAL A 79 0.70 1.06 3.95
N ALA A 80 1.19 2.07 3.24
CA ALA A 80 1.92 1.89 1.99
C ALA A 80 3.19 1.05 2.20
N LEU A 81 3.93 1.30 3.28
CA LEU A 81 5.10 0.50 3.63
C LEU A 81 4.72 -0.96 3.91
N SER A 82 3.69 -1.19 4.74
CA SER A 82 3.20 -2.53 5.05
C SER A 82 2.74 -3.29 3.80
N GLN A 83 2.04 -2.60 2.89
CA GLN A 83 1.57 -3.15 1.62
C GLN A 83 2.72 -3.46 0.66
N THR A 84 3.77 -2.63 0.66
CA THR A 84 4.94 -2.84 -0.19
C THR A 84 5.65 -4.13 0.19
N TYR A 85 6.01 -4.30 1.46
CA TYR A 85 6.68 -5.51 1.94
C TYR A 85 5.79 -6.75 1.78
N SER A 86 4.53 -6.68 2.20
CA SER A 86 3.61 -7.82 2.08
C SER A 86 3.36 -8.20 0.60
N GLY A 87 3.39 -7.22 -0.30
CA GLY A 87 3.28 -7.45 -1.74
C GLY A 87 4.52 -8.14 -2.31
N VAL A 88 5.73 -7.70 -1.92
CA VAL A 88 6.98 -8.35 -2.31
C VAL A 88 7.02 -9.80 -1.82
N ASP A 89 6.72 -10.03 -0.53
CA ASP A 89 6.70 -11.36 0.06
C ASP A 89 5.70 -12.28 -0.66
N PHE A 90 4.47 -11.80 -0.86
CA PHE A 90 3.44 -12.56 -1.58
C PHE A 90 3.85 -12.89 -3.02
N LEU A 91 4.45 -11.94 -3.75
CA LEU A 91 4.91 -12.18 -5.11
C LEU A 91 6.05 -13.20 -5.15
N GLY A 92 6.95 -13.19 -4.16
CA GLY A 92 7.98 -14.21 -3.99
C GLY A 92 7.36 -15.60 -3.77
N GLU A 93 6.43 -15.73 -2.81
CA GLU A 93 5.73 -16.98 -2.54
C GLU A 93 4.96 -17.51 -3.76
N MET A 94 4.32 -16.62 -4.53
CA MET A 94 3.57 -16.98 -5.75
C MET A 94 4.45 -17.37 -6.93
N GLN A 95 5.74 -16.99 -6.94
CA GLN A 95 6.69 -17.49 -7.94
C GLN A 95 7.09 -18.94 -7.66
N GLU A 96 7.15 -19.33 -6.39
CA GLU A 96 7.48 -20.69 -5.96
C GLU A 96 6.27 -21.63 -5.94
N THR A 97 5.05 -21.08 -6.06
CA THR A 97 3.81 -21.85 -6.01
C THR A 97 3.56 -22.61 -7.32
N GLU A 98 3.39 -23.93 -7.21
CA GLU A 98 2.91 -24.77 -8.33
C GLU A 98 1.39 -24.65 -8.48
N PHE A 99 0.95 -24.24 -9.67
CA PHE A 99 -0.47 -24.21 -10.03
C PHE A 99 -0.91 -25.57 -10.61
N PRO A 100 -2.19 -25.95 -10.46
CA PRO A 100 -2.74 -27.12 -11.14
C PRO A 100 -2.48 -27.10 -12.64
N GLU A 101 -2.15 -28.26 -13.23
CA GLU A 101 -1.80 -28.38 -14.65
C GLU A 101 -2.94 -27.98 -15.60
N ASP A 102 -4.19 -28.03 -15.13
CA ASP A 102 -5.39 -27.65 -15.87
C ASP A 102 -5.71 -26.14 -15.79
N MET A 103 -4.99 -25.39 -14.94
CA MET A 103 -5.19 -23.96 -14.77
C MET A 103 -4.47 -23.17 -15.87
N GLY A 104 -5.24 -22.53 -16.75
CA GLY A 104 -4.68 -21.70 -17.83
C GLY A 104 -3.96 -20.45 -17.32
N ALA A 105 -3.08 -19.87 -18.13
CA ALA A 105 -2.28 -18.70 -17.75
C ALA A 105 -3.13 -17.48 -17.31
N GLU A 106 -4.26 -17.24 -17.97
CA GLU A 106 -5.20 -16.18 -17.60
C GLU A 106 -5.85 -16.42 -16.23
N GLU A 107 -6.22 -17.68 -15.95
CA GLU A 107 -6.82 -18.06 -14.68
C GLU A 107 -5.80 -17.91 -13.53
N GLN A 108 -4.55 -18.32 -13.76
CA GLN A 108 -3.45 -18.12 -12.81
C GLN A 108 -3.20 -16.62 -12.54
N ALA A 109 -3.19 -15.79 -13.59
CA ALA A 109 -3.01 -14.34 -13.44
C ALA A 109 -4.16 -13.71 -12.62
N ASN A 110 -5.40 -14.08 -12.91
CA ASN A 110 -6.58 -13.62 -12.16
C ASN A 110 -6.56 -14.07 -10.69
N TYR A 111 -6.13 -15.31 -10.44
CA TYR A 111 -5.95 -15.82 -9.08
C TYR A 111 -4.90 -15.01 -8.32
N LYS A 112 -3.71 -14.82 -8.91
CA LYS A 112 -2.62 -14.03 -8.31
C LYS A 112 -3.08 -12.60 -7.98
N ALA A 113 -3.75 -11.93 -8.92
CA ALA A 113 -4.25 -10.57 -8.72
C ALA A 113 -5.29 -10.51 -7.59
N THR A 114 -6.23 -11.46 -7.55
CA THR A 114 -7.28 -11.52 -6.51
C THR A 114 -6.68 -11.77 -5.12
N MET A 115 -5.66 -12.64 -5.03
CA MET A 115 -5.00 -12.95 -3.78
C MET A 115 -4.12 -11.80 -3.30
N LEU A 116 -3.40 -11.14 -4.21
CA LEU A 116 -2.63 -9.92 -3.91
C LEU A 116 -3.55 -8.82 -3.36
N ASP A 117 -4.67 -8.54 -4.03
CA ASP A 117 -5.64 -7.53 -3.57
C ASP A 117 -6.12 -7.82 -2.14
N LYS A 118 -6.43 -9.08 -1.82
CA LYS A 118 -6.79 -9.49 -0.47
C LYS A 118 -5.68 -9.24 0.55
N VAL A 119 -4.42 -9.56 0.21
CA VAL A 119 -3.26 -9.31 1.08
C VAL A 119 -3.12 -7.81 1.36
N LEU A 120 -3.17 -6.99 0.31
CA LEU A 120 -3.02 -5.54 0.44
C LEU A 120 -4.18 -4.91 1.23
N HIS A 121 -5.41 -5.37 1.01
CA HIS A 121 -6.57 -4.91 1.77
C HIS A 121 -6.50 -5.30 3.26
N ASN A 122 -5.96 -6.49 3.55
CA ASN A 122 -5.75 -6.93 4.93
C ASN A 122 -4.72 -6.07 5.67
N CYS A 123 -3.66 -5.60 5.00
CA CYS A 123 -2.69 -4.68 5.59
C CYS A 123 -3.36 -3.42 6.15
N VAL A 124 -4.26 -2.80 5.37
CA VAL A 124 -5.03 -1.62 5.81
C VAL A 124 -5.84 -1.93 7.07
N LYS A 125 -6.57 -3.05 7.05
CA LYS A 125 -7.42 -3.49 8.18
C LYS A 125 -6.61 -3.79 9.43
N ASP A 126 -5.46 -4.43 9.28
CA ASP A 126 -4.64 -4.82 10.41
C ASP A 126 -3.93 -3.61 11.02
N LEU A 127 -3.44 -2.67 10.23
CA LEU A 127 -2.91 -1.42 10.76
C LEU A 127 -3.99 -0.60 11.49
N ALA A 128 -5.21 -0.52 10.93
CA ALA A 128 -6.35 0.10 11.61
C ALA A 128 -6.68 -0.59 12.95
N LYS A 129 -6.58 -1.91 13.05
CA LYS A 129 -6.71 -2.64 14.32
C LYS A 129 -5.55 -2.34 15.27
N GLN A 130 -4.33 -2.25 14.78
CA GLN A 130 -3.15 -1.93 15.57
C GLN A 130 -3.27 -0.53 16.20
N LEU A 131 -3.74 0.49 15.47
CA LEU A 131 -4.02 1.81 16.05
C LEU A 131 -5.10 1.76 17.15
N LYS A 132 -6.16 0.97 16.94
CA LYS A 132 -7.21 0.76 17.97
C LYS A 132 -6.66 0.09 19.24
N LYS A 133 -5.65 -0.77 19.12
CA LYS A 133 -4.95 -1.38 20.28
C LYS A 133 -3.99 -0.39 20.92
N ALA A 134 -3.19 0.32 20.12
CA ALA A 134 -2.19 1.29 20.57
C ALA A 134 -2.81 2.39 21.45
N ARG A 135 -4.03 2.84 21.17
CA ARG A 135 -4.72 3.84 22.02
C ARG A 135 -4.88 3.43 23.49
N GLN A 136 -4.85 2.13 23.79
CA GLN A 136 -4.95 1.56 25.14
C GLN A 136 -3.62 0.96 25.64
N ASN A 137 -2.58 0.94 24.81
CA ASN A 137 -1.29 0.33 25.09
C ASN A 137 -0.17 1.38 24.92
N PRO A 138 0.28 2.04 26.01
CA PRO A 138 1.24 3.15 25.92
C PRO A 138 2.58 2.80 25.25
N PRO A 139 3.22 1.63 25.52
CA PRO A 139 4.39 1.18 24.75
C PRO A 139 4.14 1.16 23.24
N MET A 140 3.10 0.48 22.79
CA MET A 140 2.75 0.37 21.36
C MET A 140 2.42 1.73 20.75
N LYS A 141 1.76 2.62 21.50
CA LYS A 141 1.53 4.00 21.07
C LYS A 141 2.85 4.75 20.85
N ARG A 142 3.84 4.58 21.72
CA ARG A 142 5.14 5.23 21.59
C ARG A 142 5.89 4.74 20.36
N GLU A 143 5.86 3.44 20.07
CA GLU A 143 6.47 2.87 18.87
C GLU A 143 5.93 3.54 17.60
N PHE A 144 4.60 3.65 17.45
CA PHE A 144 4.00 4.38 16.32
C PHE A 144 4.44 5.83 16.22
N GLN A 145 4.56 6.52 17.36
CA GLN A 145 4.92 7.93 17.38
C GLN A 145 6.42 8.15 17.14
N GLU A 146 7.27 7.21 17.56
CA GLU A 146 8.72 7.32 17.47
C GLU A 146 9.23 7.33 16.03
N ILE A 147 8.55 6.61 15.13
CA ILE A 147 8.81 6.63 13.69
C ILE A 147 8.80 8.07 13.13
N PHE A 148 7.87 8.90 13.62
CA PHE A 148 7.65 10.25 13.11
C PHE A 148 8.22 11.35 14.02
N LYS A 149 8.93 10.99 15.10
CA LYS A 149 9.64 11.99 15.89
C LYS A 149 10.77 12.60 15.05
N LYS A 150 10.90 13.92 15.17
CA LYS A 150 11.96 14.68 14.49
C LYS A 150 13.33 14.27 14.97
#